data_AF-A0AAX4HWH4-F1
#
_entry.id   AF-A0AAX4HWH4-F1
#
_cell.length_a   1.000
_cell.length_b   1.000
_cell.length_c   1.000
_cell.angle_alpha   90.00
_cell.angle_beta   90.00
_cell.angle_gamma   90.00
#
_symmetry.space_group_name_H-M   'P 1'
#
loop_
_entity.id
_entity.type
_entity.pdbx_description
1 polymer ?
#
loop_
_entity_poly.entity_id
_entity_poly.type
_entity_poly.pdbx_seq_one_letter_code
_entity_poly.pdbx_strand_id
1 'polypeptide(L)'
;MAIETPEPSPLLPSSHLLGLREPLSHYPRSFLLDYYFYSCVSLSHLDLIIPCRVLLLGAQRITGLLLRYTNGTHSTAGQVRLNCLEKPLQASGLQTLWLGFSKRYHLPFVSVLEVSAPGPRQVVCCWFQVELCGVLEWWFSTTQCQVHHKGKSSPLTCL
;
A
#
# COMPACT_ATOMS: atom_id res chain seq x y z
N MET A 1 -18.81 6.29 57.35
CA MET A 1 -18.06 6.97 56.27
C MET A 1 -18.33 6.22 54.98
N ALA A 2 -19.21 6.78 54.12
CA ALA A 2 -19.46 6.24 52.80
C ALA A 2 -18.49 6.92 51.83
N ILE A 3 -17.79 6.11 51.04
CA ILE A 3 -16.89 6.57 49.96
C ILE A 3 -17.79 6.71 48.73
N GLU A 4 -18.12 7.96 48.36
CA GLU A 4 -18.83 8.21 47.11
C GLU A 4 -17.91 7.93 45.93
N THR A 5 -18.37 7.05 45.04
CA THR A 5 -17.71 6.76 43.77
C THR A 5 -18.11 7.87 42.79
N PRO A 6 -17.17 8.58 42.14
CA PRO A 6 -17.55 9.62 41.19
C PRO A 6 -18.28 8.98 40.00
N GLU A 7 -19.44 9.53 39.69
CA GLU A 7 -20.27 9.18 38.54
C GLU A 7 -19.44 9.32 37.24
N PRO A 8 -19.41 8.32 36.35
CA PRO A 8 -18.64 8.41 35.12
C PRO A 8 -19.21 9.53 34.25
N SER A 9 -18.34 10.46 33.87
CA SER A 9 -18.68 11.58 32.97
C SER A 9 -19.45 11.07 31.74
N PRO A 10 -20.50 11.79 31.29
CA PRO A 10 -21.26 11.39 30.11
C PRO A 10 -20.30 11.29 28.92
N LEU A 11 -20.24 10.10 28.34
CA LEU A 11 -19.44 9.80 27.15
C LEU A 11 -19.78 10.82 26.07
N LEU A 12 -18.83 11.71 25.77
CA LEU A 12 -18.86 12.53 24.58
C LEU A 12 -19.12 11.62 23.37
N PRO A 13 -19.96 12.05 22.40
CA PRO A 13 -20.25 11.24 21.23
C PRO A 13 -18.92 10.86 20.55
N SER A 14 -18.70 9.55 20.47
CA SER A 14 -17.50 8.92 19.92
C SER A 14 -17.32 9.28 18.44
N SER A 15 -16.68 10.42 18.19
CA SER A 15 -16.15 10.79 16.86
C SER A 15 -14.67 10.47 16.73
N HIS A 16 -14.12 9.63 17.62
CA HIS A 16 -12.73 9.19 17.63
C HIS A 16 -12.60 7.69 17.35
N LEU A 17 -13.43 7.14 16.46
CA LEU A 17 -13.00 5.97 15.71
C LEU A 17 -11.78 6.42 14.88
N LEU A 18 -10.59 5.98 15.30
CA LEU A 18 -9.30 6.19 14.64
C LEU A 18 -9.51 6.29 13.12
N GLY A 19 -9.17 7.45 12.55
CA GLY A 19 -9.57 7.89 11.21
C GLY A 19 -9.30 6.88 10.09
N LEU A 20 -10.20 5.90 9.97
CA LEU A 20 -10.31 5.02 8.82
C LEU A 20 -10.68 5.92 7.66
N ARG A 21 -9.66 6.32 6.90
CA ARG A 21 -9.86 7.06 5.68
C ARG A 21 -10.61 6.15 4.73
N GLU A 22 -11.84 6.52 4.40
CA GLU A 22 -12.60 5.79 3.39
C GLU A 22 -11.80 5.72 2.09
N PRO A 23 -11.81 4.57 1.41
CA PRO A 23 -11.19 4.44 0.11
C PRO A 23 -11.79 5.45 -0.88
N LEU A 24 -10.93 6.20 -1.55
CA LEU A 24 -11.28 7.02 -2.70
C LEU A 24 -11.51 6.16 -3.94
N SER A 25 -10.87 4.99 -3.99
CA SER A 25 -11.05 3.99 -5.03
C SER A 25 -12.14 2.96 -4.69
N HIS A 26 -12.75 2.40 -5.72
CA HIS A 26 -13.70 1.30 -5.56
C HIS A 26 -13.01 0.00 -5.15
N TYR A 27 -13.71 -0.82 -4.38
CA TYR A 27 -13.29 -2.19 -4.08
C TYR A 27 -13.02 -2.96 -5.38
N PRO A 28 -11.87 -3.64 -5.52
CA PRO A 28 -11.54 -4.34 -6.75
C PRO A 28 -12.50 -5.49 -7.03
N ARG A 29 -12.78 -5.73 -8.32
CA ARG A 29 -13.58 -6.89 -8.73
C ARG A 29 -12.72 -8.17 -8.72
N SER A 30 -13.30 -9.30 -8.33
CA SER A 30 -12.65 -10.62 -8.40
C SER A 30 -13.69 -11.73 -8.62
N PHE A 31 -13.45 -12.68 -9.54
CA PHE A 31 -14.17 -13.95 -9.61
C PHE A 31 -13.81 -14.92 -8.48
N LEU A 32 -12.65 -14.71 -7.85
CA LEU A 32 -12.23 -15.52 -6.71
C LEU A 32 -12.84 -14.93 -5.44
N LEU A 33 -13.09 -15.74 -4.42
CA LEU A 33 -13.52 -15.30 -3.09
C LEU A 33 -12.40 -14.53 -2.35
N ASP A 34 -11.69 -13.66 -3.06
CA ASP A 34 -10.62 -12.81 -2.57
C ASP A 34 -11.21 -11.70 -1.70
N TYR A 35 -10.73 -11.66 -0.45
CA TYR A 35 -10.95 -10.53 0.43
C TYR A 35 -9.78 -9.57 0.30
N TYR A 36 -10.03 -8.39 -0.25
CA TYR A 36 -9.02 -7.34 -0.34
C TYR A 36 -8.96 -6.58 0.98
N PHE A 37 -7.76 -6.52 1.54
CA PHE A 37 -7.41 -5.58 2.57
C PHE A 37 -7.08 -4.23 1.95
N TYR A 38 -7.75 -3.19 2.43
CA TYR A 38 -7.48 -1.80 2.05
C TYR A 38 -6.41 -1.19 2.95
N SER A 39 -5.52 -0.42 2.34
CA SER A 39 -4.60 0.46 3.05
C SER A 39 -4.26 1.66 2.18
N CYS A 40 -3.86 2.75 2.81
CA CYS A 40 -3.37 3.92 2.09
C CYS A 40 -2.26 4.61 2.85
N VAL A 41 -1.39 5.32 2.12
CA VAL A 41 -0.29 6.10 2.69
C VAL A 41 -0.16 7.44 1.99
N SER A 42 0.32 8.44 2.73
CA SER A 42 0.77 9.69 2.15
C SER A 42 2.11 9.46 1.46
N LEU A 43 2.30 10.08 0.30
CA LEU A 43 3.59 10.12 -0.39
C LEU A 43 4.32 11.45 -0.20
N SER A 44 3.76 12.36 0.61
CA SER A 44 4.39 13.63 0.92
C SER A 44 5.43 13.47 2.02
N HIS A 45 6.56 14.18 1.88
CA HIS A 45 7.65 14.23 2.86
C HIS A 45 8.26 12.86 3.20
N LEU A 46 8.44 12.02 2.19
CA LEU A 46 9.13 10.75 2.33
C LEU A 46 10.65 10.94 2.46
N ASP A 47 11.23 10.19 3.39
CA ASP A 47 12.67 10.00 3.53
C ASP A 47 13.10 8.67 2.92
N LEU A 48 12.40 7.57 3.25
CA LEU A 48 12.70 6.23 2.74
C LEU A 48 11.44 5.50 2.25
N ILE A 49 11.65 4.70 1.21
CA ILE A 49 10.69 3.70 0.71
C ILE A 49 11.34 2.33 0.84
N ILE A 50 10.69 1.41 1.54
CA ILE A 50 11.24 0.09 1.83
C ILE A 50 10.24 -0.97 1.33
N PRO A 51 10.52 -1.62 0.19
CA PRO A 51 9.65 -2.67 -0.32
C PRO A 51 9.64 -3.90 0.59
N CYS A 52 8.49 -4.55 0.74
CA CYS A 52 8.36 -5.84 1.39
C CYS A 52 8.20 -6.93 0.33
N ARG A 53 9.20 -7.81 0.18
CA ARG A 53 9.20 -8.87 -0.83
C ARG A 53 8.98 -10.25 -0.22
N VAL A 54 7.96 -10.95 -0.70
CA VAL A 54 7.58 -12.28 -0.21
C VAL A 54 7.39 -13.25 -1.38
N LEU A 55 7.82 -14.50 -1.21
CA LEU A 55 7.48 -15.59 -2.12
C LEU A 55 6.03 -16.05 -1.88
N LEU A 56 5.13 -15.75 -2.82
CA LEU A 56 3.73 -16.14 -2.76
C LEU A 56 3.30 -16.79 -4.08
N LEU A 57 2.66 -17.95 -3.99
CA LEU A 57 2.17 -18.74 -5.14
C LEU A 57 3.28 -18.97 -6.20
N GLY A 58 4.50 -19.24 -5.74
CA GLY A 58 5.65 -19.52 -6.59
C GLY A 58 6.28 -18.31 -7.28
N ALA A 59 5.90 -17.07 -6.92
CA ALA A 59 6.48 -15.84 -7.47
C ALA A 59 6.93 -14.89 -6.36
N GLN A 60 8.03 -14.17 -6.60
CA GLN A 60 8.46 -13.08 -5.73
C GLN A 60 7.59 -11.85 -5.95
N ARG A 61 6.90 -11.39 -4.90
CA ARG A 61 5.94 -10.29 -4.96
C ARG A 61 6.32 -9.20 -3.97
N ILE A 62 6.20 -7.95 -4.37
CA ILE A 62 6.15 -6.83 -3.44
C ILE A 62 4.73 -6.77 -2.89
N THR A 63 4.55 -7.19 -1.63
CA THR A 63 3.22 -7.26 -0.99
C THR A 63 2.80 -5.95 -0.35
N GLY A 64 3.76 -5.07 -0.11
CA GLY A 64 3.55 -3.77 0.49
C GLY A 64 4.82 -2.94 0.57
N LEU A 65 4.67 -1.72 1.05
CA LEU A 65 5.74 -0.74 1.25
C LEU A 65 5.71 -0.27 2.70
N LEU A 66 6.88 -0.22 3.35
CA LEU A 66 7.09 0.54 4.57
C LEU A 66 7.70 1.89 4.19
N LEU A 67 7.03 2.96 4.58
CA LEU A 67 7.42 4.34 4.32
C LEU A 67 7.97 4.97 5.60
N ARG A 68 9.07 5.69 5.47
CA ARG A 68 9.60 6.59 6.52
C ARG A 68 9.47 8.01 6.06
N TYR A 69 8.97 8.86 6.94
CA TYR A 69 8.82 10.28 6.67
C TYR A 69 9.95 11.07 7.30
N THR A 70 10.18 12.29 6.80
CA THR A 70 11.24 13.19 7.30
C THR A 70 11.05 13.59 8.77
N ASN A 71 9.83 13.48 9.30
CA ASN A 71 9.52 13.71 10.72
C ASN A 71 9.80 12.50 11.62
N GLY A 72 10.36 11.42 11.07
CA GLY A 72 10.71 10.19 11.80
C GLY A 72 9.56 9.18 11.97
N THR A 73 8.34 9.51 11.54
CA THR A 73 7.20 8.58 11.58
C THR A 73 7.24 7.56 10.45
N HIS A 74 6.39 6.54 10.54
CA HIS A 74 6.29 5.45 9.58
C HIS A 74 4.84 5.15 9.21
N SER A 75 4.62 4.62 8.01
CA SER A 75 3.33 4.05 7.62
C SER A 75 3.53 2.92 6.62
N THR A 76 2.51 2.10 6.42
CA THR A 76 2.56 0.97 5.48
C THR A 76 1.41 0.99 4.49
N ALA A 77 1.69 0.65 3.24
CA ALA A 77 0.69 0.31 2.23
C ALA A 77 0.84 -1.16 1.84
N GLY A 78 -0.26 -1.84 1.59
CA GLY A 78 -0.32 -3.29 1.37
C GLY A 78 0.00 -4.08 2.64
N GLN A 79 0.46 -5.31 2.46
CA GLN A 79 0.89 -6.19 3.55
C GLN A 79 2.41 -6.12 3.71
N VAL A 80 2.87 -5.75 4.91
CA VAL A 80 4.28 -5.65 5.25
C VAL A 80 4.65 -6.65 6.35
N ARG A 81 5.70 -7.45 6.10
CA ARG A 81 6.34 -8.31 7.09
C ARG A 81 7.75 -7.77 7.35
N LEU A 82 8.05 -7.41 8.60
CA LEU A 82 9.31 -6.73 8.93
C LEU A 82 10.56 -7.54 8.61
N ASN A 83 10.47 -8.87 8.66
CA ASN A 83 11.56 -9.79 8.29
C ASN A 83 11.71 -9.98 6.77
N CYS A 84 10.84 -9.39 5.95
CA CYS A 84 10.84 -9.49 4.49
C CYS A 84 11.10 -8.13 3.81
N LEU A 85 11.59 -7.14 4.56
CA LEU A 85 11.94 -5.83 4.03
C LEU A 85 13.22 -5.90 3.19
N GLU A 86 13.17 -5.28 2.02
CA GLU A 86 14.33 -5.12 1.14
C GLU A 86 15.20 -3.93 1.60
N LYS A 87 16.27 -3.67 0.84
CA LYS A 87 17.11 -2.49 1.07
C LYS A 87 16.27 -1.20 0.93
N PRO A 88 16.39 -0.24 1.87
CA PRO A 88 15.73 1.05 1.75
C PRO A 88 16.17 1.82 0.50
N LEU A 89 15.21 2.51 -0.11
CA LEU A 89 15.42 3.44 -1.21
C LEU A 89 15.26 4.86 -0.70
N GLN A 90 16.19 5.74 -1.06
CA GLN A 90 16.12 7.13 -0.67
C GLN A 90 15.06 7.85 -1.49
N ALA A 91 14.08 8.46 -0.81
CA ALA A 91 13.03 9.24 -1.46
C ALA A 91 13.45 10.71 -1.68
N SER A 92 14.46 11.19 -0.95
CA SER A 92 14.97 12.55 -1.07
C SER A 92 15.38 12.88 -2.51
N GLY A 93 14.70 13.85 -3.12
CA GLY A 93 14.95 14.29 -4.49
C GLY A 93 14.26 13.46 -5.58
N LEU A 94 13.58 12.36 -5.24
CA LEU A 94 12.76 11.61 -6.18
C LEU A 94 11.43 12.33 -6.40
N GLN A 95 11.01 12.43 -7.66
CA GLN A 95 9.68 12.95 -8.01
C GLN A 95 8.69 11.82 -8.29
N THR A 96 9.19 10.68 -8.75
CA THR A 96 8.37 9.57 -9.23
C THR A 96 8.97 8.23 -8.86
N LEU A 97 8.09 7.24 -8.75
CA LEU A 97 8.39 5.84 -8.56
C LEU A 97 7.62 5.01 -9.59
N TRP A 98 8.15 3.88 -10.03
CA TRP A 98 7.50 2.98 -10.97
C TRP A 98 7.25 1.63 -10.34
N LEU A 99 5.99 1.20 -10.30
CA LEU A 99 5.60 -0.14 -9.89
C LEU A 99 5.43 -1.02 -11.14
N GLY A 100 6.28 -2.02 -11.27
CA GLY A 100 6.20 -3.00 -12.35
C GLY A 100 5.28 -4.14 -11.96
N PHE A 101 4.15 -4.28 -12.64
CA PHE A 101 3.20 -5.36 -12.43
C PHE A 101 3.50 -6.54 -13.35
N SER A 102 3.44 -7.73 -12.77
CA SER A 102 3.46 -9.01 -13.46
C SER A 102 2.15 -9.74 -13.23
N LYS A 103 1.93 -10.84 -13.95
CA LYS A 103 0.75 -11.70 -13.76
C LYS A 103 1.15 -13.13 -13.47
N ARG A 104 0.40 -13.77 -12.57
CA ARG A 104 0.47 -15.22 -12.33
C ARG A 104 -0.95 -15.75 -12.31
N TYR A 105 -1.26 -16.72 -13.17
CA TYR A 105 -2.65 -17.18 -13.38
C TYR A 105 -3.61 -16.02 -13.70
N HIS A 106 -3.16 -15.07 -14.53
CA HIS A 106 -3.86 -13.82 -14.88
C HIS A 106 -4.01 -12.78 -13.74
N LEU A 107 -3.69 -13.14 -12.50
CA LEU A 107 -3.80 -12.28 -11.33
C LEU A 107 -2.62 -11.28 -11.25
N PRO A 108 -2.87 -9.96 -11.25
CA PRO A 108 -1.82 -8.95 -11.22
C PRO A 108 -1.19 -8.80 -9.83
N PHE A 109 0.12 -8.62 -9.79
CA PHE A 109 0.86 -8.30 -8.57
C PHE A 109 2.06 -7.41 -8.88
N VAL A 110 2.49 -6.61 -7.91
CA VAL A 110 3.73 -5.82 -8.03
C VAL A 110 4.92 -6.75 -7.92
N SER A 111 5.73 -6.82 -8.98
CA SER A 111 6.94 -7.65 -9.02
C SER A 111 8.23 -6.83 -8.84
N VAL A 112 8.22 -5.58 -9.27
CA VAL A 112 9.41 -4.72 -9.31
C VAL A 112 9.03 -3.30 -8.90
N LEU A 113 9.96 -2.59 -8.29
CA LEU A 113 9.83 -1.18 -7.95
C LEU A 113 11.12 -0.48 -8.40
N GLU A 114 10.99 0.61 -9.15
CA GLU A 114 12.11 1.36 -9.73
C GLU A 114 11.97 2.85 -9.44
N VAL A 115 13.10 3.53 -9.19
CA VAL A 115 13.16 4.98 -8.93
C VAL A 115 13.42 5.81 -10.20
N SER A 116 13.79 5.15 -11.29
CA SER A 116 14.04 5.74 -12.59
C SER A 116 13.05 5.21 -13.61
N ALA A 117 12.86 5.94 -14.72
CA ALA A 117 12.04 5.47 -15.83
C ALA A 117 12.51 4.08 -16.29
N PRO A 118 11.65 3.05 -16.24
CA PRO A 118 12.07 1.69 -16.47
C PRO A 118 12.18 1.38 -17.96
N GLY A 119 13.19 0.57 -18.32
CA GLY A 119 13.27 -0.06 -19.64
C GLY A 119 12.31 -1.26 -19.77
N PRO A 120 12.22 -1.86 -20.96
CA PRO A 120 11.48 -3.10 -21.18
C PRO A 120 12.03 -4.23 -20.29
N ARG A 121 11.16 -4.93 -19.56
CA ARG A 121 11.49 -6.13 -18.78
C ARG A 121 10.55 -7.26 -19.17
N GLN A 122 11.08 -8.44 -19.52
CA GLN A 122 10.28 -9.57 -20.03
C GLN A 122 9.16 -10.02 -19.07
N VAL A 123 9.36 -9.89 -17.76
CA VAL A 123 8.41 -10.36 -16.74
C VAL A 123 7.30 -9.35 -16.45
N VAL A 124 7.57 -8.05 -16.66
CA VAL A 124 6.66 -6.96 -16.31
C VAL A 124 5.70 -6.71 -17.48
N CYS A 125 4.40 -6.90 -17.25
CA CYS A 125 3.38 -6.66 -18.27
C CYS A 125 2.94 -5.20 -18.34
N CYS A 126 3.10 -4.43 -17.27
CA CYS A 126 2.87 -2.99 -17.29
C CYS A 126 3.62 -2.26 -16.19
N TRP A 127 3.87 -0.98 -16.42
CA TRP A 127 4.44 -0.07 -15.45
C TRP A 127 3.39 0.92 -14.98
N PHE A 128 3.27 1.10 -13.66
CA PHE A 128 2.40 2.07 -13.04
C PHE A 128 3.27 3.17 -12.41
N GLN A 129 3.19 4.37 -12.97
CA GLN A 129 3.91 5.54 -12.47
C GLN A 129 3.20 6.13 -11.25
N VAL A 130 3.94 6.37 -10.19
CA VAL A 130 3.49 6.96 -8.94
C VAL A 130 4.27 8.25 -8.72
N GLU A 131 3.58 9.37 -8.65
CA GLU A 131 4.21 10.63 -8.25
C GLU A 131 4.36 10.64 -6.73
N LEU A 132 5.52 11.04 -6.21
CA LEU A 132 5.78 11.05 -4.76
C LEU A 132 5.15 12.26 -4.06
N CYS A 133 3.83 12.38 -4.21
CA CYS A 133 2.99 13.36 -3.51
C CYS A 133 1.55 12.84 -3.47
N GLY A 134 0.71 13.33 -2.55
CA GLY A 134 -0.67 12.85 -2.45
C GLY A 134 -0.77 11.47 -1.80
N VAL A 135 -1.73 10.65 -2.24
CA VAL A 135 -2.07 9.38 -1.57
C VAL A 135 -1.86 8.21 -2.51
N LEU A 136 -1.22 7.17 -2.00
CA LEU A 136 -1.18 5.84 -2.62
C LEU A 136 -2.18 4.94 -1.89
N GLU A 137 -3.17 4.45 -2.60
CA GLU A 137 -4.09 3.43 -2.10
C GLU A 137 -3.68 2.06 -2.61
N TRP A 138 -3.77 1.06 -1.74
CA TRP A 138 -3.36 -0.31 -2.04
C TRP A 138 -4.41 -1.28 -1.53
N TRP A 139 -5.08 -1.93 -2.47
CA TRP A 139 -5.94 -3.07 -2.26
C TRP A 139 -5.13 -4.34 -2.43
N PHE A 140 -4.97 -5.12 -1.37
CA PHE A 140 -4.14 -6.31 -1.36
C PHE A 140 -4.95 -7.55 -0.99
N SER A 141 -4.79 -8.63 -1.77
CA SER A 141 -5.13 -9.98 -1.37
C SER A 141 -3.88 -10.86 -1.46
N THR A 142 -3.93 -12.09 -0.95
CA THR A 142 -2.81 -13.04 -1.06
C THR A 142 -2.53 -13.46 -2.52
N THR A 143 -3.47 -13.21 -3.44
CA THR A 143 -3.45 -13.67 -4.82
C THR A 143 -3.19 -12.55 -5.82
N GLN A 144 -3.59 -11.30 -5.53
CA GLN A 144 -3.44 -10.14 -6.41
C GLN A 144 -3.47 -8.81 -5.64
N CYS A 145 -3.17 -7.72 -6.34
CA CYS A 145 -3.39 -6.38 -5.82
C CYS A 145 -3.85 -5.39 -6.88
N GLN A 146 -4.45 -4.30 -6.42
CA GLN A 146 -4.70 -3.11 -7.21
C GLN A 146 -4.21 -1.89 -6.45
N VAL A 147 -3.50 -1.01 -7.16
CA VAL A 147 -2.95 0.23 -6.61
C VAL A 147 -3.61 1.41 -7.30
N HIS A 148 -3.99 2.43 -6.53
CA HIS A 148 -4.59 3.66 -7.05
C HIS A 148 -3.79 4.87 -6.59
N HIS A 149 -3.67 5.84 -7.49
CA HIS A 149 -2.94 7.06 -7.24
C HIS A 149 -3.43 8.18 -8.16
N LYS A 150 -3.85 9.33 -7.61
CA LYS A 150 -4.33 10.51 -8.35
C LYS A 150 -5.34 10.17 -9.47
N GLY A 151 -6.33 9.34 -9.15
CA GLY A 151 -7.38 8.93 -10.10
C GLY A 151 -6.94 7.91 -11.16
N LYS A 152 -5.68 7.46 -11.14
CA LYS A 152 -5.18 6.37 -11.99
C LYS A 152 -5.20 5.07 -11.20
N SER A 153 -5.50 3.96 -11.87
CA SER A 153 -5.46 2.61 -11.31
C SER A 153 -4.43 1.75 -12.03
N SER A 154 -3.81 0.83 -11.31
CA SER A 154 -3.02 -0.26 -11.89
C SER A 154 -3.92 -1.21 -12.72
N PRO A 155 -3.38 -2.24 -13.40
CA PRO A 155 -4.20 -3.19 -14.15
C PRO A 155 -5.35 -3.72 -13.33
N LEU A 156 -6.46 -3.95 -14.01
CA LEU A 156 -7.62 -4.58 -13.42
C LEU A 156 -7.21 -5.94 -12.85
N THR A 157 -7.64 -6.17 -11.62
CA THR A 157 -7.75 -7.51 -11.05
C THR A 157 -8.62 -8.36 -11.97
N CYS A 158 -8.39 -9.66 -12.01
CA CYS A 158 -9.18 -10.53 -12.87
C CYS A 158 -10.65 -10.31 -12.55
N LEU A 159 -11.40 -9.83 -13.55
CA LEU A 159 -12.84 -10.05 -13.58
C LEU A 159 -13.00 -11.53 -13.49
#